data_AF-A0A3B8NJQ9-F1
#
_entry.id   AF-A0A3B8NJQ9-F1
#
_cell.length_a   1.000
_cell.length_b   1.000
_cell.length_c   1.000
_cell.angle_alpha   90.00
_cell.angle_beta   90.00
_cell.angle_gamma   90.00
#
_symmetry.space_group_name_H-M   'P 1'
#
loop_
_entity.id
_entity.type
_entity.pdbx_description
1 polymer ?
#
loop_
_entity_poly.entity_id
_entity_poly.type
_entity_poly.pdbx_seq_one_letter_code
_entity_poly.pdbx_strand_id
1 'polypeptide(L)'
;MQYYVLSVLVFALLIAVFAVQNAGPVSIKLFFWTVPEVPLVLVILVTVLCGFFIGLFLGSFSRPRRGKQFQDTNKLQQEVLENQKKL
;
A
#
# COMPACT_ATOMS: atom_id res chain seq x y z
N MET A 1 -9.03 -9.71 -18.79
CA MET A 1 -7.71 -9.14 -19.16
C MET A 1 -7.84 -7.85 -19.97
N GLN A 2 -8.59 -7.82 -21.07
CA GLN A 2 -8.72 -6.60 -21.90
C GLN A 2 -9.30 -5.38 -21.15
N TYR A 3 -10.31 -5.59 -20.29
CA TYR A 3 -10.86 -4.54 -19.43
C TYR A 3 -9.85 -3.97 -18.41
N TYR A 4 -8.86 -4.77 -17.99
CA TYR A 4 -7.82 -4.30 -17.09
C TYR A 4 -6.89 -3.32 -17.80
N VAL A 5 -6.44 -3.66 -19.01
CA VAL A 5 -5.60 -2.77 -19.83
C VAL A 5 -6.33 -1.46 -20.14
N LEU A 6 -7.62 -1.54 -20.50
CA LEU A 6 -8.43 -0.36 -20.74
C LEU A 6 -8.57 0.51 -19.49
N SER A 7 -8.83 -0.09 -18.33
CA SER A 7 -8.93 0.63 -17.05
C SER A 7 -7.62 1.33 -16.69
N VAL A 8 -6.48 0.64 -16.83
CA VAL A 8 -5.15 1.23 -16.60
C VAL A 8 -4.89 2.39 -17.55
N LEU A 9 -5.28 2.28 -18.82
CA LEU A 9 -5.10 3.36 -19.80
C LEU A 9 -5.94 4.60 -19.44
N VAL A 10 -7.22 4.41 -19.08
CA VAL A 10 -8.09 5.50 -18.64
C VAL A 10 -7.52 6.15 -17.39
N PHE A 11 -7.07 5.35 -16.43
CA PHE A 11 -6.44 5.85 -15.20
C PHE A 11 -5.14 6.64 -15.48
N ALA A 12 -4.29 6.15 -16.39
CA ALA A 12 -3.09 6.84 -16.82
C ALA A 12 -3.40 8.19 -17.49
N LEU A 13 -4.45 8.25 -18.33
CA LEU A 13 -4.92 9.51 -18.92
C LEU A 13 -5.40 10.50 -17.86
N LEU A 14 -6.15 10.04 -16.84
CA LEU A 14 -6.57 10.89 -15.74
C LEU A 14 -5.39 11.47 -14.97
N ILE A 15 -4.35 10.67 -14.70
CA ILE A 15 -3.11 11.13 -14.07
C ILE A 15 -2.41 12.17 -14.96
N ALA A 16 -2.33 11.94 -16.27
CA ALA A 16 -1.69 12.87 -17.20
C ALA A 16 -2.42 14.22 -17.24
N VAL A 17 -3.75 14.21 -17.30
CA VAL A 17 -4.57 15.43 -17.24
C VAL A 17 -4.36 16.16 -15.91
N PHE A 18 -4.40 15.43 -14.80
CA PHE A 18 -4.13 15.98 -13.47
C PHE A 18 -2.74 16.63 -13.40
N ALA A 19 -1.72 15.97 -13.95
CA ALA A 19 -0.34 16.47 -13.97
C ALA A 19 -0.19 17.76 -14.77
N VAL A 20 -0.82 17.85 -15.95
CA VAL A 20 -0.78 19.05 -16.80
C VAL A 20 -1.54 20.20 -16.16
N GLN A 21 -2.74 19.96 -15.63
CA GLN A 21 -3.55 21.00 -14.99
C GLN A 21 -2.92 21.52 -13.69
N ASN A 22 -2.20 20.66 -12.97
CA ASN A 22 -1.52 20.99 -11.72
C ASN A 22 0.00 21.12 -11.91
N ALA A 23 0.43 21.51 -13.12
CA ALA A 23 1.83 21.85 -13.43
C ALA A 23 2.26 23.21 -12.86
N GLY A 24 1.37 23.86 -12.09
CA GLY A 24 1.67 25.10 -11.39
C GLY A 24 2.91 24.95 -10.50
N PRO A 25 3.90 25.85 -10.62
CA PRO A 25 5.11 25.78 -9.82
C PRO A 25 4.80 26.06 -8.36
N VAL A 26 5.35 25.23 -7.48
CA VAL A 26 5.26 25.39 -6.03
C VAL A 26 6.68 25.40 -5.46
N SER A 27 6.92 26.34 -4.55
CA SER A 27 8.16 26.39 -3.78
C SER A 27 8.08 25.46 -2.57
N ILE A 28 8.94 24.45 -2.54
CA ILE A 28 9.03 23.53 -1.42
C ILE A 28 10.01 24.10 -0.40
N LYS A 29 9.55 24.34 0.84
CA LYS A 29 10.42 24.75 1.96
C LYS A 29 10.45 23.62 2.99
N LEU A 30 11.62 23.01 3.20
CA LEU A 30 11.85 21.92 4.15
C LEU A 30 12.93 22.33 5.15
N PHE A 31 12.53 22.71 6.36
CA PHE A 31 13.43 23.19 7.40
C PHE A 31 14.36 24.30 6.87
N PHE A 32 15.60 23.95 6.49
CA PHE A 32 16.61 24.88 5.94
C PHE A 32 16.77 24.79 4.41
N TRP A 33 16.11 23.85 3.74
CA TRP A 33 16.18 23.65 2.29
C TRP A 33 15.01 24.33 1.59
N THR A 34 15.27 25.01 0.47
CA THR A 34 14.23 25.50 -0.44
C THR A 34 14.47 24.97 -1.86
N VAL A 35 13.46 24.33 -2.45
CA VAL A 35 13.45 23.97 -3.88
C VAL A 35 12.39 24.82 -4.57
N PRO A 36 12.77 25.83 -5.38
CA PRO A 36 11.82 26.63 -6.12
C PRO A 36 11.33 25.91 -7.40
N GLU A 37 10.18 26.34 -7.92
CA GLU A 37 9.67 25.97 -9.25
C GLU A 37 9.41 24.47 -9.49
N VAL A 38 8.96 23.72 -8.48
CA VAL A 38 8.60 22.29 -8.67
C VAL A 38 7.11 22.16 -8.96
N PRO A 39 6.70 21.41 -10.00
CA PRO A 39 5.30 21.09 -10.25
C PRO A 39 4.64 20.40 -9.04
N LEU A 40 3.46 20.86 -8.63
CA LEU A 40 2.73 20.32 -7.47
C LEU A 40 2.52 18.80 -7.55
N VAL A 41 2.21 18.29 -8.74
CA VAL A 41 2.01 16.84 -8.96
C VAL A 41 3.23 15.99 -8.57
N LEU A 42 4.46 16.47 -8.83
CA LEU A 42 5.67 15.74 -8.48
C LEU A 42 5.85 15.66 -6.96
N VAL A 43 5.49 16.73 -6.24
CA VAL A 43 5.52 16.76 -4.77
C VAL A 43 4.57 15.70 -4.20
N ILE A 44 3.35 15.63 -4.72
CA ILE A 44 2.34 14.65 -4.28
C ILE A 44 2.81 13.22 -4.59
N LEU A 45 3.31 12.96 -5.80
CA LEU A 45 3.78 11.63 -6.18
C LEU A 45 4.95 11.16 -5.30
N VAL A 46 5.96 12.00 -5.08
CA VAL A 46 7.12 11.64 -4.26
C VAL A 46 6.71 11.40 -2.81
N THR A 47 5.85 12.24 -2.23
CA THR A 47 5.41 12.07 -0.83
C THR A 47 4.59 10.79 -0.64
N VAL A 48 3.67 10.48 -1.55
CA VAL A 48 2.88 9.23 -1.52
C VAL A 48 3.79 8.01 -1.69
N LEU A 49 4.72 8.05 -2.64
CA LEU A 49 5.68 6.95 -2.86
C LEU A 49 6.57 6.73 -1.63
N CYS A 50 7.12 7.80 -1.04
CA CYS A 50 7.88 7.72 0.20
C CYS A 50 7.03 7.10 1.33
N GLY A 51 5.80 7.55 1.52
CA GLY A 51 4.87 6.99 2.51
C GLY A 51 4.59 5.50 2.27
N PHE A 52 4.40 5.10 1.02
CA PHE A 52 4.21 3.70 0.63
C PHE A 52 5.42 2.84 0.97
N PHE A 53 6.63 3.26 0.61
CA PHE A 53 7.86 2.52 0.92
C PHE A 53 8.13 2.45 2.43
N ILE A 54 7.89 3.54 3.17
CA ILE A 54 7.97 3.56 4.63
C ILE A 54 6.96 2.57 5.22
N GLY A 55 5.71 2.58 4.74
CA GLY A 55 4.67 1.66 5.16
C GLY A 55 5.02 0.20 4.90
N LEU A 56 5.57 -0.12 3.72
CA LEU A 56 6.07 -1.46 3.39
C LEU A 56 7.22 -1.88 4.32
N PHE A 57 8.16 -0.97 4.58
CA PHE A 57 9.29 -1.23 5.46
C PHE A 57 8.80 -1.54 6.88
N LEU A 58 8.00 -0.67 7.48
CA LEU A 58 7.43 -0.87 8.84
C LEU A 58 6.51 -2.11 8.90
N GLY A 59 5.72 -2.35 7.85
CA GLY A 59 4.84 -3.51 7.74
C GLY A 59 5.61 -4.83 7.65
N SER A 60 6.77 -4.85 7.00
CA SER A 60 7.65 -6.03 6.91
C SER A 60 8.23 -6.43 8.27
N PHE A 61 8.57 -5.46 9.13
CA PHE A 61 9.01 -5.73 10.50
C PHE A 61 7.87 -6.12 11.44
N SER A 62 6.64 -5.75 11.10
CA SER A 62 5.44 -6.11 11.85
C SER A 62 5.09 -7.57 11.57
N ARG A 63 5.80 -8.51 12.20
CA ARG A 63 5.49 -9.95 12.11
C ARG A 63 4.02 -10.18 12.47
N PRO A 64 3.15 -10.61 11.54
CA PRO A 64 1.83 -11.03 11.92
C PRO A 64 2.00 -12.33 12.73
N ARG A 65 1.70 -12.28 14.03
CA ARG A 65 1.61 -13.44 14.95
C ARG A 65 0.49 -14.44 14.56
N ARG A 66 0.08 -14.47 13.29
CA ARG A 66 -1.04 -15.25 12.77
C ARG A 66 -0.72 -16.75 12.61
N GLY A 67 0.56 -17.14 12.62
CA GLY A 67 0.98 -18.53 12.39
C GLY A 67 0.71 -19.51 13.54
N LYS A 68 0.37 -19.04 14.76
CA LYS A 68 0.07 -19.93 15.90
C LYS A 68 -1.41 -20.31 15.97
N GLN A 69 -2.30 -19.40 15.59
CA GLN A 69 -3.74 -19.59 15.73
C GLN A 69 -4.29 -20.69 14.82
N PHE A 70 -3.74 -20.88 13.61
CA PHE A 70 -4.14 -21.98 12.73
C PHE A 70 -3.71 -23.37 13.24
N GLN A 71 -2.58 -23.45 13.97
CA GLN A 71 -2.10 -24.73 14.50
C GLN A 71 -2.91 -25.18 15.71
N ASP A 72 -3.31 -24.25 16.57
CA ASP A 72 -4.12 -24.55 17.75
C ASP A 72 -5.54 -25.00 17.36
N THR A 73 -6.12 -24.41 16.31
CA THR A 73 -7.46 -24.77 15.84
C THR A 73 -7.53 -26.20 15.28
N ASN A 74 -6.50 -26.63 14.51
CA ASN A 74 -6.43 -27.99 13.97
C ASN A 74 -6.25 -29.05 15.06
N LYS A 75 -5.47 -28.75 16.11
CA LYS A 75 -5.28 -29.65 17.26
C LYS A 75 -6.57 -29.83 18.06
N LEU A 76 -7.27 -28.73 18.34
CA LEU A 76 -8.58 -28.77 19.03
C LEU A 76 -9.62 -29.56 18.23
N GLN A 77 -9.65 -29.41 16.90
CA GLN A 77 -10.55 -30.19 16.05
C GLN A 77 -10.23 -31.70 16.06
N GLN A 78 -8.95 -32.08 16.06
CA GLN A 78 -8.54 -33.48 16.19
C GLN A 78 -8.93 -34.06 17.55
N GLU A 79 -8.73 -33.31 18.63
CA GLU A 79 -9.05 -33.74 19.99
C GLU A 79 -10.57 -33.90 20.19
N VAL A 80 -11.39 -33.00 19.63
CA VAL A 80 -12.86 -33.13 19.59
C VAL A 80 -13.29 -34.36 18.79
N LEU A 81 -12.66 -34.62 17.64
CA LEU A 81 -12.98 -35.78 16.79
C LEU A 81 -12.61 -37.11 17.46
N GLU A 82 -11.49 -37.17 18.17
CA GLU A 82 -11.10 -38.35 18.95
C GLU A 82 -12.04 -38.61 20.12
N ASN A 83 -12.48 -37.57 20.84
CA ASN A 83 -13.42 -37.71 21.94
C ASN A 83 -14.81 -38.19 21.47
N GLN A 84 -15.25 -37.79 20.28
CA GLN A 84 -16.50 -38.28 19.67
C GLN A 84 -16.43 -39.77 19.27
N LYS A 85 -15.23 -40.30 18.95
CA LYS A 85 -15.04 -41.73 18.60
C LYS A 85 -14.92 -42.66 19.82
N LYS A 86 -14.70 -42.12 21.02
CA LYS A 86 -14.55 -42.86 22.27
C LYS A 86 -15.88 -43.05 23.03
N LEU A 87 -16.94 -42.35 22.62
CA LEU A 87 -18.32 -42.50 23.07
C LEU A 87 -19.04 -43.54 22.20
#